data_AF-A0A259D254-F1
#
_entry.id   AF-A0A259D254-F1
#
_cell.length_a   1.000
_cell.length_b   1.000
_cell.length_c   1.000
_cell.angle_alpha   90.00
_cell.angle_beta   90.00
_cell.angle_gamma   90.00
#
_symmetry.space_group_name_H-M   'P 1'
#
loop_
_entity.id
_entity.type
_entity.pdbx_description
1 polymer ?
#
loop_
_entity_poly.entity_id
_entity_poly.type
_entity_poly.pdbx_seq_one_letter_code
_entity_poly.pdbx_strand_id
1 'polypeptide(L)'
;FALATFGLFALALLGFANLSVTIAGLFLANMFLGVVLPTAQVLALEEQGEHAGLAASLGGTMQMVAAGVLVAASGPFMDGTVVPMLGAIALCGVIALVLSRLIPRHAAVAAA
;
A
#
# COMPACT_ATOMS: atom_id res chain seq x y z
N PHE A 1 0.22 0.98 9.03
CA PHE A 1 0.67 0.22 7.84
C PHE A 1 2.19 0.04 7.81
N ALA A 2 2.98 1.10 7.53
CA ALA A 2 4.44 0.97 7.36
C ALA A 2 5.19 0.34 8.55
N LEU A 3 4.87 0.72 9.80
CA LEU A 3 5.48 0.10 10.99
C LEU A 3 5.13 -1.39 11.13
N ALA A 4 3.90 -1.78 10.77
CA ALA A 4 3.45 -3.16 10.85
C ALA A 4 4.13 -4.04 9.77
N THR A 5 4.25 -3.54 8.54
CA THR A 5 4.94 -4.24 7.45
C THR A 5 6.45 -4.34 7.68
N PHE A 6 7.08 -3.29 8.23
CA PHE A 6 8.50 -3.33 8.62
C PHE A 6 8.76 -4.28 9.78
N GLY A 7 7.94 -4.23 10.83
CA GLY A 7 8.06 -5.14 11.97
C GLY A 7 7.94 -6.59 11.52
N LEU A 8 6.97 -6.89 10.65
CA LEU A 8 6.77 -8.23 10.13
C LEU A 8 7.94 -8.70 9.23
N PHE A 9 8.51 -7.80 8.42
CA PHE A 9 9.69 -8.11 7.62
C PHE A 9 10.93 -8.37 8.48
N ALA A 10 11.13 -7.59 9.54
CA ALA A 10 12.20 -7.82 10.50
C ALA A 10 12.05 -9.18 11.22
N LEU A 11 10.82 -9.54 11.63
CA LEU A 11 10.54 -10.86 12.20
C LEU A 11 10.81 -11.99 11.20
N ALA A 12 10.50 -11.78 9.93
CA ALA A 12 10.76 -12.76 8.88
C ALA A 12 12.26 -12.96 8.63
N LEU A 13 13.06 -11.89 8.68
CA LEU A 13 14.53 -11.95 8.59
C LEU A 13 15.15 -12.67 9.80
N LEU A 14 14.54 -12.57 10.98
CA LEU A 14 14.94 -13.30 12.17
C LEU A 14 14.55 -14.79 12.14
N GLY A 15 13.94 -15.27 11.06
CA GLY A 15 13.53 -16.66 10.90
C GLY A 15 12.23 -17.04 11.61
N PHE A 16 11.53 -16.08 12.24
CA PHE A 16 10.26 -16.28 12.93
C PHE A 16 9.04 -16.13 11.99
N ALA A 17 9.22 -16.38 10.68
CA ALA A 17 8.14 -16.35 9.68
C ALA A 17 7.22 -17.58 9.81
N ASN A 18 6.51 -17.70 10.93
CA ASN A 18 5.45 -18.69 11.09
C ASN A 18 4.19 -18.20 10.34
N LEU A 19 3.42 -19.13 9.76
CA LEU A 19 2.20 -18.84 9.01
C LEU A 19 1.22 -17.99 9.83
N SER A 20 1.05 -18.31 11.12
CA SER A 20 0.18 -17.54 12.03
C SER A 20 0.67 -16.12 12.29
N VAL A 21 1.97 -15.91 12.45
CA VAL A 21 2.56 -14.57 12.66
C VAL A 21 2.43 -13.72 11.40
N THR A 22 2.68 -14.33 10.25
CA THR A 22 2.56 -13.71 8.93
C THR A 22 1.13 -13.25 8.68
N ILE A 23 0.15 -14.13 8.90
CA ILE A 23 -1.29 -13.80 8.77
C ILE A 23 -1.70 -12.70 9.76
N ALA A 24 -1.32 -12.82 11.03
CA ALA A 24 -1.73 -11.85 12.06
C ALA A 24 -1.21 -10.44 11.76
N GLY A 25 0.06 -10.31 11.35
CA GLY A 25 0.62 -8.99 11.04
C GLY A 25 0.20 -8.46 9.67
N LEU A 26 -0.04 -9.32 8.67
CA LEU A 26 -0.71 -8.90 7.42
C LEU A 26 -2.12 -8.39 7.69
N PHE A 27 -2.90 -9.08 8.52
CA PHE A 27 -4.24 -8.67 8.90
C PHE A 27 -4.21 -7.29 9.55
N LEU A 28 -3.33 -7.11 10.53
CA LEU A 28 -3.16 -5.83 11.21
C LEU A 28 -2.73 -4.72 10.24
N ALA A 29 -1.77 -4.99 9.35
CA ALA A 29 -1.34 -4.04 8.33
C ALA A 29 -2.49 -3.64 7.39
N ASN A 30 -3.22 -4.63 6.84
CA ASN A 30 -4.34 -4.39 5.94
C ASN A 30 -5.51 -3.67 6.62
N MET A 31 -5.73 -3.88 7.92
CA MET A 31 -6.74 -3.12 8.67
C MET A 31 -6.43 -1.62 8.65
N PHE A 32 -5.17 -1.25 8.90
CA PHE A 32 -4.75 0.16 8.80
C PHE A 32 -4.84 0.67 7.36
N LEU A 33 -4.47 -0.16 6.38
CA LEU A 33 -4.53 0.22 4.97
C LEU A 33 -5.97 0.48 4.51
N GLY A 34 -6.92 -0.35 4.96
CA GLY A 34 -8.34 -0.24 4.64
C GLY A 34 -9.02 1.03 5.17
N VAL A 35 -8.45 1.69 6.18
CA VAL A 35 -8.92 3.01 6.64
C VAL A 35 -8.28 4.13 5.83
N VAL A 36 -7.00 3.99 5.47
CA VAL A 36 -6.25 5.02 4.73
C VAL A 36 -6.71 5.14 3.27
N LEU A 37 -7.00 4.02 2.61
CA LEU A 37 -7.41 4.03 1.20
C LEU A 37 -8.70 4.84 0.93
N PRO A 38 -9.84 4.54 1.57
CA PRO A 38 -11.09 5.23 1.28
C PRO A 38 -11.08 6.68 1.74
N THR A 39 -10.40 6.98 2.86
CA THR A 39 -10.30 8.37 3.36
C THR A 39 -9.54 9.26 2.39
N ALA A 40 -8.41 8.79 1.85
CA ALA A 40 -7.67 9.51 0.82
C ALA A 40 -8.46 9.66 -0.48
N GLN A 41 -9.20 8.62 -0.89
CA GLN A 41 -10.02 8.66 -2.10
C GLN A 41 -11.18 9.66 -1.99
N VAL A 42 -11.86 9.73 -0.84
CA VAL A 42 -12.96 10.68 -0.65
C VAL A 42 -12.45 12.12 -0.67
N LEU A 43 -11.38 12.42 0.09
CA LEU A 43 -10.79 13.76 0.13
C LEU A 43 -10.33 14.23 -1.26
N ALA A 44 -9.78 13.32 -2.08
CA ALA A 44 -9.33 13.61 -3.43
C ALA A 44 -10.45 13.67 -4.48
N LEU A 45 -11.70 13.40 -4.12
CA LEU A 45 -12.88 13.49 -4.99
C LEU A 45 -13.78 14.68 -4.64
N GLU A 46 -13.65 15.26 -3.45
CA GLU A 46 -14.41 16.44 -3.02
C GLU A 46 -14.14 17.66 -3.93
N GLU A 47 -12.93 17.78 -4.51
CA GLU A 47 -12.58 18.85 -5.45
C GLU A 47 -13.20 18.67 -6.85
N GLN A 48 -13.75 17.49 -7.17
CA GLN A 48 -14.11 17.07 -8.53
C GLN A 48 -15.63 17.14 -8.81
N GLY A 49 -16.44 17.50 -7.80
CA GLY A 49 -17.86 17.87 -7.96
C GLY A 49 -18.67 16.91 -8.84
N GLU A 50 -19.23 17.42 -9.94
CA GLU A 50 -20.08 16.67 -10.89
C GLU A 50 -19.33 15.51 -11.58
N HIS A 51 -17.98 15.53 -11.61
CA HIS A 51 -17.15 14.52 -12.26
C HIS A 51 -16.54 13.50 -11.29
N ALA A 52 -16.93 13.49 -10.01
CA ALA A 52 -16.39 12.58 -8.99
C ALA A 52 -16.52 11.10 -9.39
N GLY A 53 -17.59 10.71 -10.09
CA GLY A 53 -17.78 9.34 -10.57
C GLY A 53 -16.75 8.91 -11.62
N LEU A 54 -16.44 9.78 -12.60
CA LEU A 54 -15.42 9.51 -13.61
C LEU A 54 -14.03 9.47 -12.99
N ALA A 55 -13.72 10.43 -12.10
CA ALA A 55 -12.47 10.49 -11.36
C ALA A 55 -12.25 9.24 -10.49
N ALA A 56 -13.29 8.75 -9.80
CA ALA A 56 -13.23 7.53 -9.00
C ALA A 56 -12.95 6.29 -9.86
N SER A 57 -13.61 6.17 -11.02
CA SER A 57 -13.38 5.05 -11.94
C SER A 57 -11.94 5.02 -12.48
N LEU A 58 -11.39 6.19 -12.86
CA LEU A 58 -10.00 6.33 -13.29
C LEU A 58 -9.00 6.06 -12.16
N GLY A 59 -9.30 6.50 -10.94
CA GLY A 59 -8.48 6.18 -9.77
C GLY A 59 -8.41 4.66 -9.52
N GLY A 60 -9.55 3.97 -9.64
CA GLY A 60 -9.63 2.52 -9.53
C GLY A 60 -8.85 1.79 -10.64
N THR A 61 -8.96 2.22 -11.90
CA THR A 61 -8.20 1.59 -13.01
C THR A 61 -6.69 1.76 -12.82
N MET A 62 -6.24 2.96 -12.42
CA MET A 62 -4.83 3.23 -12.15
C MET A 62 -4.29 2.39 -10.99
N GLN A 63 -5.08 2.20 -9.92
CA GLN A 63 -4.72 1.31 -8.82
C GLN A 63 -4.55 -0.14 -9.31
N MET A 64 -5.46 -0.61 -10.16
CA MET A 64 -5.46 -1.97 -10.69
C MET A 64 -4.27 -2.22 -11.63
N VAL A 65 -3.95 -1.24 -12.48
CA VAL A 65 -2.76 -1.27 -13.36
C VAL A 65 -1.48 -1.26 -12.51
N ALA A 66 -1.38 -0.37 -11.53
CA ALA A 66 -0.21 -0.30 -10.64
C ALA A 66 0.00 -1.62 -9.87
N ALA A 67 -1.08 -2.20 -9.35
CA ALA A 67 -1.03 -3.52 -8.71
C ALA A 67 -0.56 -4.61 -9.68
N GLY A 68 -1.08 -4.63 -10.91
CA GLY A 68 -0.66 -5.57 -11.95
C GLY A 68 0.81 -5.44 -12.33
N VAL A 69 1.31 -4.21 -12.50
CA VAL A 69 2.73 -3.93 -12.77
C VAL A 69 3.62 -4.39 -11.63
N LEU A 70 3.23 -4.11 -10.38
CA LEU A 70 3.97 -4.58 -9.20
C LEU A 70 4.00 -6.11 -9.12
N VAL A 71 2.89 -6.78 -9.36
CA VAL A 71 2.83 -8.25 -9.38
C VAL A 71 3.71 -8.81 -10.48
N ALA A 72 3.62 -8.29 -11.71
CA ALA A 72 4.44 -8.72 -12.84
C ALA A 72 5.94 -8.51 -12.58
N ALA A 73 6.33 -7.37 -11.98
CA ALA A 73 7.70 -7.09 -11.60
C ALA A 73 8.21 -7.98 -10.45
N SER A 74 7.32 -8.35 -9.51
CA SER A 74 7.66 -9.21 -8.37
C SER A 74 7.70 -10.70 -8.73
N GLY A 75 7.02 -11.12 -9.81
CA GLY A 75 6.96 -12.50 -10.29
C GLY A 75 8.30 -13.23 -10.39
N PRO A 76 9.35 -12.67 -11.04
CA PRO A 76 10.65 -13.33 -11.14
C PRO A 76 11.40 -13.47 -9.82
N PHE A 77 11.00 -12.76 -8.76
CA PHE A 77 11.61 -12.84 -7.42
C PHE A 77 10.86 -13.80 -6.47
N MET A 78 9.77 -14.43 -6.93
CA MET A 78 8.95 -15.30 -6.09
C MET A 78 9.43 -16.75 -6.11
N ASP A 79 10.42 -17.08 -5.27
CA ASP A 79 10.98 -18.43 -5.10
C ASP A 79 10.11 -19.38 -4.23
N GLY A 80 8.80 -19.09 -4.07
CA GLY A 80 7.88 -19.87 -3.22
C GLY A 80 8.10 -19.73 -1.70
N THR A 81 9.11 -18.97 -1.27
CA THR A 81 9.40 -18.67 0.14
C THR A 81 8.67 -17.40 0.61
N VAL A 82 8.36 -17.31 1.91
CA VAL A 82 7.64 -16.17 2.51
C VAL A 82 8.48 -14.88 2.53
N VAL A 83 9.81 -15.00 2.59
CA VAL A 83 10.75 -13.87 2.67
C VAL A 83 10.66 -12.88 1.48
N PRO A 84 10.74 -13.31 0.20
CA PRO A 84 10.62 -12.37 -0.93
C PRO A 84 9.24 -11.70 -0.98
N MET A 85 8.17 -12.41 -0.59
CA MET A 85 6.82 -11.85 -0.53
C MET A 85 6.71 -10.73 0.52
N LEU A 86 7.29 -10.94 1.71
CA LEU A 86 7.33 -9.91 2.76
C LEU A 86 8.26 -8.76 2.41
N GLY A 87 9.34 -9.01 1.67
CA GLY A 87 10.21 -7.96 1.13
C GLY A 87 9.46 -7.03 0.18
N ALA A 88 8.66 -7.59 -0.73
CA ALA A 88 7.82 -6.79 -1.64
C ALA A 88 6.78 -5.95 -0.87
N ILE A 89 6.14 -6.52 0.16
CA ILE A 89 5.18 -5.81 1.01
C ILE A 89 5.86 -4.70 1.82
N ALA A 90 7.04 -4.96 2.38
CA ALA A 90 7.81 -3.97 3.11
C ALA A 90 8.24 -2.80 2.21
N LEU A 91 8.68 -3.10 0.99
CA LEU A 91 9.01 -2.10 -0.03
C LEU A 91 7.78 -1.26 -0.39
N CYS A 92 6.61 -1.87 -0.57
CA CYS A 92 5.36 -1.16 -0.77
C CYS A 92 5.01 -0.26 0.44
N GLY A 93 5.26 -0.74 1.67
CA GLY A 93 5.11 0.04 2.90
C GLY A 93 6.06 1.24 2.99
N VAL A 94 7.32 1.10 2.53
CA VAL A 94 8.28 2.21 2.40
C VAL A 94 7.78 3.22 1.40
N ILE A 95 7.39 2.78 0.20
CA ILE A 95 6.87 3.67 -0.85
C ILE A 95 5.66 4.44 -0.31
N ALA A 96 4.70 3.77 0.33
CA ALA A 96 3.55 4.42 0.94
C ALA A 96 3.95 5.45 2.02
N LEU A 97 4.95 5.14 2.85
CA LEU A 97 5.46 6.08 3.86
C LEU A 97 6.14 7.29 3.21
N VAL A 98 6.98 7.07 2.22
CA VAL A 98 7.71 8.11 1.48
C VAL A 98 6.71 9.01 0.76
N LEU A 99 5.76 8.44 0.03
CA LEU A 99 4.69 9.19 -0.62
C LEU A 99 3.85 9.95 0.41
N SER A 100 3.44 9.32 1.52
CA SER A 100 2.73 10.00 2.60
C SER A 100 3.52 11.15 3.25
N ARG A 101 4.86 11.14 3.20
CA ARG A 101 5.72 12.19 3.74
C ARG A 101 6.12 13.26 2.73
N LEU A 102 6.14 12.94 1.43
CA LEU A 102 6.47 13.86 0.35
C LEU A 102 5.22 14.59 -0.20
N ILE A 103 4.09 13.89 -0.27
CA ILE A 103 2.80 14.41 -0.73
C ILE A 103 2.05 15.36 0.23
N PRO A 104 2.39 15.54 1.54
CA PRO A 104 1.75 16.58 2.37
C PRO A 104 1.89 17.99 1.77
N ARG A 105 2.91 18.22 0.93
CA ARG A 105 3.13 19.49 0.24
C ARG A 105 2.26 19.70 -1.00
N HIS A 106 1.72 18.64 -1.61
CA HIS A 106 0.88 18.75 -2.80
C HIS A 106 -0.60 18.82 -2.45
N ALA A 107 -1.04 18.19 -1.36
CA ALA A 107 -2.38 18.39 -0.81
C ALA A 107 -2.61 19.84 -0.33
N ALA A 108 -1.55 20.53 0.11
CA ALA A 108 -1.61 21.96 0.45
C ALA A 108 -1.61 22.90 -0.76
N VAL A 109 -1.14 22.44 -1.93
CA VAL A 109 -1.11 23.23 -3.18
C VAL A 109 -2.35 22.98 -4.05
N ALA A 110 -3.00 21.82 -3.93
CA ALA A 110 -4.32 21.60 -4.52
C ALA A 110 -5.44 22.39 -3.80
N ALA A 111 -5.23 22.68 -2.50
CA ALA A 111 -6.14 23.47 -1.68
C ALA A 111 -5.92 25.01 -1.73
N ALA A 112 -5.06 25.52 -2.63
CA ALA A 112 -4.73 26.96 -2.77
C ALA A 112 -5.00 27.44 -4.20
#